data_AF-A0A933CSH8-F1
#
_entry.id   AF-A0A933CSH8-F1
#
_cell.length_a   1.000
_cell.length_b   1.000
_cell.length_c   1.000
_cell.angle_alpha   90.00
_cell.angle_beta   90.00
_cell.angle_gamma   90.00
#
_symmetry.space_group_name_H-M   'P 1'
#
loop_
_entity.id
_entity.type
_entity.pdbx_description
1 polymer ?
#
loop_
_entity_poly.entity_id
_entity_poly.type
_entity_poly.pdbx_seq_one_letter_code
_entity_poly.pdbx_strand_id
1 'polypeptide(L)'
;MRATTKGQQKLERENPEDRIEVIVCTTNEGSAILELRSLRWGPGIGWYVHKTIRLDPAQARTLAQALYRHSRTKPSGPAKVIPFPGR
;
A
#
# COMPACT_ATOMS: atom_id res chain seq x y z
N MET A 1 -17.91 -9.80 24.96
CA MET A 1 -17.17 -10.03 23.71
C MET A 1 -17.14 -8.74 22.91
N ARG A 2 -15.98 -8.10 22.74
CA ARG A 2 -15.85 -6.86 21.94
C ARG A 2 -15.56 -7.25 20.49
N ALA A 3 -16.36 -6.72 19.55
CA ALA A 3 -16.13 -6.86 18.12
C ALA A 3 -14.88 -6.07 17.72
N THR A 4 -13.88 -6.76 17.16
CA THR A 4 -12.65 -6.15 16.63
C THR A 4 -12.93 -5.70 15.19
N THR A 5 -13.13 -4.40 14.97
CA THR A 5 -13.28 -3.85 13.62
C THR A 5 -11.94 -3.92 12.90
N LYS A 6 -11.74 -4.95 12.07
CA LYS A 6 -10.59 -5.08 11.17
C LYS A 6 -10.81 -4.23 9.94
N GLY A 7 -10.05 -3.14 9.81
CA GLY A 7 -9.95 -2.39 8.56
C GLY A 7 -9.00 -3.11 7.61
N GLN A 8 -9.46 -3.43 6.41
CA GLN A 8 -8.65 -3.99 5.31
C GLN A 8 -8.76 -3.08 4.10
N GLN A 9 -7.63 -2.74 3.50
CA GLN A 9 -7.56 -1.96 2.27
C GLN A 9 -6.79 -2.76 1.21
N LYS A 10 -7.30 -2.72 -0.02
CA LYS A 10 -6.75 -3.43 -1.20
C LYS A 10 -6.17 -2.42 -2.17
N LEU A 11 -4.97 -2.70 -2.68
CA LEU A 11 -4.37 -1.98 -3.79
C LEU A 11 -3.98 -2.96 -4.91
N GLU A 12 -4.51 -2.74 -6.11
CA GLU A 12 -4.09 -3.41 -7.33
C GLU A 12 -2.93 -2.63 -7.97
N ARG A 13 -1.91 -3.34 -8.48
CA ARG A 13 -0.77 -2.73 -9.19
C ARG A 13 -0.97 -2.79 -10.70
N GLU A 14 -0.10 -2.12 -11.46
CA GLU A 14 -0.04 -2.21 -12.94
C GLU A 14 0.16 -3.65 -13.44
N ASN A 15 0.82 -4.51 -12.65
CA ASN A 15 0.82 -5.95 -12.91
C ASN A 15 -0.46 -6.57 -12.28
N PRO A 16 -1.42 -7.06 -13.08
CA PRO A 16 -2.67 -7.62 -12.57
C PRO A 16 -2.48 -8.90 -11.74
N GLU A 17 -1.28 -9.48 -11.77
CA GLU A 17 -0.93 -10.68 -10.99
C GLU A 17 -0.36 -10.38 -9.60
N ASP A 18 -0.11 -9.11 -9.27
CA ASP A 18 0.43 -8.70 -7.98
C ASP A 18 -0.52 -7.75 -7.24
N ARG A 19 -0.73 -8.01 -5.95
CA ARG A 19 -1.62 -7.21 -5.08
C ARG A 19 -0.94 -6.91 -3.75
N ILE A 20 -1.18 -5.72 -3.21
CA ILE A 20 -0.83 -5.40 -1.82
C ILE A 20 -2.11 -5.26 -1.00
N GLU A 21 -2.13 -5.92 0.16
CA GLU A 21 -3.14 -5.70 1.19
C GLU A 21 -2.54 -5.03 2.41
N VAL A 22 -3.29 -4.09 2.96
CA VAL A 22 -2.96 -3.39 4.20
C VAL A 22 -4.02 -3.73 5.23
N ILE A 23 -3.60 -4.32 6.34
CA ILE A 23 -4.51 -4.87 7.36
C ILE A 23 -4.11 -4.29 8.72
N VAL A 24 -5.09 -3.81 9.48
CA VAL A 24 -4.89 -3.47 10.89
C VAL A 24 -5.26 -4.69 11.74
N CYS A 25 -4.30 -5.16 12.54
CA CYS A 25 -4.47 -6.27 13.45
C CYS A 25 -4.32 -5.81 14.90
N THR A 26 -4.97 -6.51 15.83
CA THR A 26 -4.76 -6.32 17.27
C THR A 26 -3.97 -7.52 17.78
N THR A 27 -2.88 -7.25 18.51
CA THR A 27 -2.07 -8.26 19.19
C THR A 27 -2.80 -8.82 20.41
N ASN A 28 -2.33 -9.95 20.95
CA ASN A 28 -2.89 -10.54 22.17
C ASN A 28 -2.78 -9.60 23.39
N GLU A 29 -1.83 -8.67 23.35
CA GLU A 29 -1.60 -7.63 24.36
C GLU A 29 -2.46 -6.38 24.14
N GLY A 30 -3.36 -6.39 23.15
CA GLY A 30 -4.29 -5.29 22.87
C GLY A 30 -3.70 -4.15 22.02
N SER A 31 -2.42 -4.22 21.66
CA SER A 31 -1.77 -3.22 20.80
C SER A 31 -2.12 -3.43 19.33
N ALA A 32 -2.40 -2.34 18.60
CA ALA A 32 -2.65 -2.38 17.16
C ALA A 32 -1.34 -2.44 16.37
N ILE A 33 -1.26 -3.30 15.36
CA ILE A 33 -0.14 -3.41 14.42
C ILE A 33 -0.68 -3.33 12.99
N LEU A 34 0.18 -2.93 12.06
CA LEU A 34 -0.13 -2.93 10.63
C LEU A 34 0.54 -4.14 9.97
N GLU A 35 -0.21 -4.92 9.19
CA GLU A 35 0.35 -5.93 8.30
C GLU A 35 0.26 -5.46 6.85
N LEU A 36 1.40 -5.48 6.17
CA LEU A 36 1.49 -5.32 4.72
C LEU A 36 1.69 -6.71 4.10
N ARG A 37 0.73 -7.16 3.30
CA ARG A 37 0.80 -8.45 2.62
C ARG A 37 0.98 -8.23 1.13
N SER A 38 2.00 -8.85 0.56
CA SER A 38 2.14 -9.00 -0.89
C SER A 38 1.52 -10.32 -1.29
N LEU A 39 0.55 -10.25 -2.19
CA LEU A 39 -0.13 -11.38 -2.76
C LEU A 39 0.26 -11.52 -4.22
N ARG A 40 0.30 -12.77 -4.69
CA ARG A 40 0.45 -13.11 -6.10
C ARG A 40 -0.73 -13.98 -6.54
N TRP A 41 -1.09 -13.87 -7.81
CA TRP A 41 -2.04 -14.78 -8.43
C TRP A 41 -1.32 -16.03 -8.93
N GLY A 42 -1.87 -17.20 -8.62
CA GLY A 42 -1.42 -18.49 -9.17
C GLY A 42 -2.54 -19.15 -9.95
N PRO A 43 -2.32 -19.58 -11.21
CA PRO A 43 -3.31 -20.36 -11.96
C PRO A 43 -3.75 -21.61 -11.17
N GLY A 44 -5.06 -21.78 -10.98
CA GLY A 44 -5.63 -22.90 -10.21
C GLY A 44 -5.51 -22.80 -8.68
N ILE A 45 -4.81 -21.79 -8.15
CA ILE A 45 -4.63 -21.56 -6.71
C ILE A 45 -5.39 -20.31 -6.24
N GLY A 46 -5.42 -19.28 -7.10
CA GLY A 46 -5.97 -17.98 -6.79
C GLY A 46 -4.95 -17.05 -6.12
N TRP A 47 -5.43 -16.07 -5.37
CA TRP A 47 -4.58 -15.14 -4.62
C TRP A 47 -3.98 -15.83 -3.40
N TYR A 48 -2.66 -15.86 -3.30
CA TYR A 48 -1.95 -16.37 -2.13
C TYR A 48 -0.98 -15.33 -1.58
N VAL A 49 -0.76 -15.36 -0.26
CA VAL A 49 0.20 -14.48 0.40
C VAL A 49 1.60 -14.96 0.08
N HIS A 50 2.35 -14.14 -0.64
CA HIS A 50 3.74 -14.41 -0.96
C HIS A 50 4.69 -13.86 0.10
N LYS A 51 4.38 -12.69 0.67
CA LYS A 51 5.18 -12.06 1.73
C LYS A 51 4.32 -11.27 2.70
N THR A 52 4.68 -11.29 3.97
CA THR A 52 4.08 -10.46 5.02
C THR A 52 5.16 -9.63 5.71
N ILE A 53 4.89 -8.35 5.89
CA ILE A 53 5.69 -7.43 6.71
C ILE A 53 4.77 -6.91 7.81
N ARG A 54 5.19 -7.08 9.06
CA ARG A 54 4.50 -6.51 10.22
C ARG A 54 5.20 -5.23 10.63
N LEU A 55 4.41 -4.20 10.91
CA LEU A 55 4.89 -2.92 11.38
C LEU A 55 4.25 -2.62 12.73
N ASP A 56 5.10 -2.28 13.70
CA ASP A 56 4.63 -1.68 14.94
C ASP A 56 4.08 -0.26 14.69
N PRO A 57 3.40 0.37 15.68
CA PRO A 57 2.84 1.71 15.52
C PRO A 57 3.85 2.79 15.10
N ALA A 58 5.09 2.72 15.60
CA ALA A 58 6.12 3.71 15.27
C ALA A 58 6.60 3.54 13.83
N GLN A 59 6.84 2.29 13.40
CA GLN A 59 7.20 1.96 12.02
C GLN A 59 6.09 2.33 11.03
N ALA A 60 4.83 2.04 11.37
CA ALA A 60 3.67 2.41 10.54
C ALA A 60 3.56 3.94 10.39
N ARG A 61 3.81 4.70 11.46
CA ARG A 61 3.81 6.16 11.43
C ARG A 61 4.94 6.70 10.53
N THR A 62 6.14 6.14 10.64
CA THR A 62 7.28 6.51 9.79
C THR A 62 6.99 6.25 8.32
N LEU A 63 6.42 5.08 7.99
CA LEU A 63 6.01 4.74 6.63
C LEU A 63 4.98 5.74 6.08
N ALA A 64 3.94 6.05 6.85
CA ALA A 64 2.90 7.00 6.43
C ALA A 64 3.49 8.39 6.16
N GLN A 65 4.42 8.86 7.00
CA GLN A 65 5.12 10.13 6.79
C GLN A 65 5.99 10.13 5.54
N ALA A 66 6.72 9.05 5.28
CA ALA A 66 7.55 8.92 4.08
C ALA A 66 6.69 8.99 2.82
N LEU A 67 5.59 8.23 2.76
CA LEU A 67 4.66 8.22 1.63
C LEU A 67 4.01 9.60 1.41
N TYR A 68 3.62 10.27 2.49
CA TYR A 68 3.00 11.59 2.43
C TYR A 68 3.96 12.68 1.91
N ARG A 69 5.23 12.62 2.29
CA ARG A 69 6.25 13.54 1.77
C ARG A 69 6.44 13.38 0.27
N HIS A 70 6.48 12.14 -0.22
CA HIS A 70 6.65 11.85 -1.65
C HIS A 70 5.41 12.11 -2.49
N SER A 71 4.19 11.97 -1.95
CA SER A 71 2.98 12.32 -2.70
C SER A 71 2.83 13.82 -2.94
N ARG A 72 3.52 14.66 -2.17
CA ARG A 72 3.49 16.12 -2.26
C ARG A 72 4.59 16.73 -3.12
N THR A 73 5.60 15.96 -3.51
CA THR A 73 6.58 16.42 -4.50
C THR A 73 5.95 16.38 -5.89
N LYS A 74 5.13 17.38 -6.21
CA LYS A 74 4.71 17.70 -7.57
C LYS A 74 5.98 17.95 -8.41
N PRO A 75 6.12 17.44 -9.63
CA PRO A 75 7.18 17.88 -10.53
C PRO A 75 6.94 19.36 -10.83
N SER A 76 7.63 20.23 -10.10
CA SER A 76 7.70 21.66 -10.38
C SER A 76 8.79 21.87 -11.43
N GLY A 77 8.50 21.41 -12.63
CA GLY A 77 9.23 21.81 -13.83
C GLY A 77 8.26 22.59 -14.71
N PRO A 78 8.65 23.73 -15.30
CA PRO A 78 7.81 24.37 -16.30
C PRO A 78 7.56 23.35 -17.41
N ALA A 79 6.29 23.14 -17.75
CA ALA A 79 5.94 22.33 -18.91
C ALA A 79 6.67 22.94 -20.11
N LYS A 80 7.70 22.26 -20.62
CA LYS A 80 8.35 22.63 -21.87
C LYS A 80 7.33 22.38 -22.97
N VAL A 81 6.52 23.39 -23.25
CA VAL A 81 5.60 23.40 -24.38
C VAL A 81 6.45 23.29 -25.63
N ILE A 82 6.45 22.11 -26.24
CA ILE A 82 7.03 21.91 -27.57
C ILE A 82 5.96 22.41 -28.55
N PRO A 83 6.21 23.47 -29.33
CA PRO A 83 5.25 23.92 -30.33
C PRO A 83 5.04 22.81 -31.35
N PHE A 84 3.78 22.46 -31.59
CA PHE A 84 3.40 21.54 -32.65
C PHE A 84 3.63 22.24 -34.00
N PRO A 85 4.34 21.64 -34.98
CA PRO A 85 4.49 22.26 -36.30
C PRO A 85 3.12 22.30 -36.97
N GLY A 86 2.68 23.52 -37.30
CA GLY A 86 1.46 23.77 -38.07
C GLY A 86 1.51 23.13 -39.45
N ARG A 87 0.34 22.74 -39.96
CA ARG A 87 0.15 22.39 -41.38
C ARG A 87 0.05 23.63 -42.23
#